data_AF-A0A0M3KG77-F1
#
_entry.id   AF-A0A0M3KG77-F1
#
_cell.length_a   1.000
_cell.length_b   1.000
_cell.length_c   1.000
_cell.angle_alpha   90.00
_cell.angle_beta   90.00
_cell.angle_gamma   90.00
#
_symmetry.space_group_name_H-M   'P 1'
#
loop_
_entity.id
_entity.type
_entity.pdbx_description
1 polymer ?
#
loop_
_entity_poly.entity_id
_entity_poly.type
_entity_poly.pdbx_seq_one_letter_code
_entity_poly.pdbx_strand_id
1 'polypeptide(L)'
;LAVRVLSGIARGFASKFTKYVPMFMTIVFEKFKDKKTSVREALNECVDTVASTSHADCFVASLTEVFEKKSVNPDIKANIDRWIYRTLLHYTQTNPPNDFITNMAPFIAQHICDGDADVRDAACMACAGVMRLIGEKTTSALIKGWVDDKVKQKKVNEYHEKAVAEAEELAKSAGAQGDDQHDDQNNLSGDKVVSRKKKTAFQAHQQH
;
A
#
# COMPACT_ATOMS: atom_id res chain seq x y z
N LEU A 1 6.57 -8.65 -19.78
CA LEU A 1 5.24 -8.87 -20.38
C LEU A 1 4.34 -9.70 -19.46
N ALA A 2 4.72 -10.93 -19.10
CA ALA A 2 3.92 -11.79 -18.21
C ALA A 2 3.52 -11.12 -16.87
N VAL A 3 4.46 -10.49 -16.16
CA VAL A 3 4.17 -9.79 -14.89
C VAL A 3 3.11 -8.69 -15.05
N ARG A 4 3.17 -7.90 -16.13
CA ARG A 4 2.17 -6.85 -16.41
C ARG A 4 0.80 -7.41 -16.77
N VAL A 5 0.75 -8.56 -17.44
CA VAL A 5 -0.52 -9.27 -17.68
C VAL A 5 -1.13 -9.74 -16.36
N LEU A 6 -0.30 -10.25 -15.45
CA LEU A 6 -0.74 -10.68 -14.12
C LEU A 6 -1.24 -9.51 -13.27
N SER A 7 -0.61 -8.33 -13.37
CA SER A 7 -1.14 -7.09 -12.77
C SER A 7 -2.50 -6.71 -13.35
N GLY A 8 -2.69 -6.86 -14.67
CA GLY A 8 -3.97 -6.65 -15.33
C GLY A 8 -5.06 -7.61 -14.85
N ILE A 9 -4.73 -8.89 -14.67
CA ILE A 9 -5.66 -9.90 -14.15
C ILE A 9 -6.04 -9.61 -12.70
N ALA A 10 -5.08 -9.23 -11.85
CA ALA A 10 -5.34 -8.86 -10.45
C ALA A 10 -6.31 -7.67 -10.36
N ARG A 11 -6.10 -6.62 -11.17
CA ARG A 11 -7.04 -5.49 -11.28
C ARG A 11 -8.44 -5.93 -11.71
N GLY A 12 -8.54 -6.87 -12.64
CA GLY A 12 -9.82 -7.35 -13.18
C GLY A 12 -10.62 -8.28 -12.26
N PHE A 13 -9.97 -8.97 -11.31
CA PHE A 13 -10.64 -9.97 -10.46
C PHE A 13 -11.12 -9.47 -9.08
N ALA A 14 -10.69 -8.28 -8.65
CA ALA A 14 -11.05 -7.67 -7.37
C ALA A 14 -11.04 -8.68 -6.19
N SER A 15 -12.06 -8.68 -5.33
CA SER A 15 -12.14 -9.50 -4.11
C SER A 15 -12.17 -11.02 -4.33
N LYS A 16 -12.37 -11.51 -5.57
CA LYS A 16 -12.33 -12.95 -5.88
C LYS A 16 -10.91 -13.47 -6.11
N PHE A 17 -9.92 -12.57 -6.20
CA PHE A 17 -8.52 -12.92 -6.42
C PHE A 17 -7.81 -13.41 -5.15
N THR A 18 -8.32 -13.06 -3.97
CA THR A 18 -7.68 -13.31 -2.67
C THR A 18 -7.27 -14.75 -2.44
N LYS A 19 -8.07 -15.73 -2.90
CA LYS A 19 -7.75 -17.17 -2.77
C LYS A 19 -6.57 -17.64 -3.64
N TYR A 20 -6.21 -16.90 -4.68
CA TYR A 20 -5.10 -17.22 -5.57
C TYR A 20 -3.81 -16.45 -5.23
N VAL A 21 -3.93 -15.41 -4.40
CA VAL A 21 -2.80 -14.58 -3.95
C VAL A 21 -1.69 -15.46 -3.37
N PRO A 22 -1.93 -16.41 -2.44
CA PRO A 22 -0.84 -17.18 -1.85
C PRO A 22 0.00 -17.97 -2.86
N MET A 23 -0.66 -18.58 -3.86
CA MET A 23 0.02 -19.43 -4.85
C MET A 23 0.83 -18.61 -5.86
N PHE A 24 0.26 -17.50 -6.33
CA PHE A 24 0.88 -16.69 -7.37
C PHE A 24 1.95 -15.75 -6.79
N MET A 25 1.72 -15.18 -5.61
CA MET A 25 2.64 -14.20 -5.02
C MET A 25 3.96 -14.82 -4.60
N THR A 26 4.00 -16.09 -4.16
CA THR A 26 5.27 -16.80 -3.94
C THR A 26 6.16 -16.73 -5.18
N ILE A 27 5.61 -17.02 -6.37
CA ILE A 27 6.35 -16.99 -7.64
C ILE A 27 6.79 -15.57 -7.99
N VAL A 28 5.95 -14.57 -7.76
CA VAL A 28 6.29 -13.15 -8.02
C VAL A 28 7.43 -12.70 -7.10
N PHE A 29 7.34 -13.00 -5.81
CA PHE A 29 8.35 -12.64 -4.84
C PHE A 29 9.71 -13.29 -5.16
N GLU A 30 9.73 -14.54 -5.61
CA GLU A 30 10.96 -15.20 -6.06
C GLU A 30 11.63 -14.53 -7.28
N LYS A 31 10.87 -13.79 -8.08
CA LYS A 31 11.40 -13.06 -9.24
C LYS A 31 12.13 -11.78 -8.84
N PHE A 32 12.05 -11.31 -7.59
CA PHE A 32 12.82 -10.15 -7.12
C PHE A 32 14.34 -10.31 -7.17
N LYS A 33 14.84 -11.52 -7.44
CA LYS A 33 16.26 -11.74 -7.76
C LYS A 33 16.73 -11.12 -9.08
N ASP A 34 15.81 -10.67 -9.95
CA ASP A 34 16.17 -10.03 -11.22
C ASP A 34 16.67 -8.60 -10.99
N LYS A 35 17.86 -8.30 -11.52
CA LYS A 35 18.51 -7.00 -11.34
C LYS A 35 18.16 -5.98 -12.41
N LYS A 36 17.49 -6.39 -13.49
CA LYS A 36 17.13 -5.50 -14.59
C LYS A 36 16.07 -4.52 -14.12
N THR A 37 16.37 -3.22 -14.18
CA THR A 37 15.51 -2.13 -13.73
C THR A 37 14.08 -2.27 -14.26
N SER A 38 13.93 -2.50 -15.57
CA SER A 38 12.61 -2.65 -16.20
C SER A 38 11.78 -3.84 -15.68
N VAL A 39 12.46 -4.90 -15.19
CA VAL A 39 11.80 -6.07 -14.60
C VAL A 39 11.44 -5.76 -13.16
N ARG A 40 12.35 -5.16 -12.40
CA ARG A 40 12.12 -4.73 -11.02
C ARG A 40 10.94 -3.76 -10.89
N GLU A 41 10.87 -2.77 -11.77
CA GLU A 41 9.75 -1.83 -11.85
C GLU A 41 8.43 -2.55 -12.11
N ALA A 42 8.41 -3.48 -13.08
CA ALA A 42 7.21 -4.25 -13.38
C ALA A 42 6.79 -5.17 -12.21
N LEU A 43 7.75 -5.74 -11.47
CA LEU A 43 7.48 -6.54 -10.28
C LEU A 43 6.90 -5.67 -9.17
N ASN A 44 7.49 -4.51 -8.88
CA ASN A 44 6.99 -3.55 -7.90
C ASN A 44 5.56 -3.10 -8.24
N GLU A 45 5.32 -2.67 -9.48
CA GLU A 45 3.98 -2.29 -9.95
C GLU A 45 2.97 -3.42 -9.74
N CYS A 46 3.37 -4.67 -10.02
CA CYS A 46 2.50 -5.83 -9.84
C CYS A 46 2.15 -6.07 -8.38
N VAL A 47 3.15 -6.13 -7.49
CA VAL A 47 2.89 -6.41 -6.07
C VAL A 47 2.13 -5.27 -5.39
N ASP A 48 2.43 -4.02 -5.75
CA ASP A 48 1.73 -2.82 -5.25
C ASP A 48 0.27 -2.82 -5.73
N THR A 49 0.03 -3.19 -6.99
CA THR A 49 -1.32 -3.34 -7.55
C THR A 49 -2.10 -4.43 -6.79
N VAL A 50 -1.51 -5.61 -6.56
CA VAL A 50 -2.21 -6.68 -5.82
C VAL A 50 -2.51 -6.22 -4.39
N ALA A 51 -1.57 -5.54 -3.73
CA ALA A 51 -1.74 -4.99 -2.38
C ALA A 51 -2.86 -3.93 -2.32
N SER A 52 -3.06 -3.14 -3.38
CA SER A 52 -4.18 -2.18 -3.43
C SER A 52 -5.56 -2.84 -3.52
N THR A 53 -5.62 -4.11 -3.94
CA THR A 53 -6.88 -4.86 -4.13
C THR A 53 -7.17 -5.87 -3.03
N SER A 54 -6.27 -6.05 -2.06
CA SER A 54 -6.33 -7.12 -1.05
C SER A 54 -5.71 -6.67 0.27
N HIS A 55 -6.20 -7.20 1.40
CA HIS A 55 -5.59 -6.91 2.69
C HIS A 55 -4.18 -7.53 2.81
N ALA A 56 -3.26 -6.89 3.54
CA ALA A 56 -1.88 -7.35 3.71
C ALA A 56 -1.77 -8.79 4.26
N ASP A 57 -2.72 -9.23 5.09
CA ASP A 57 -2.71 -10.59 5.65
C ASP A 57 -2.76 -11.69 4.59
N CYS A 58 -3.27 -11.37 3.38
CA CYS A 58 -3.34 -12.33 2.27
C CYS A 58 -1.96 -12.75 1.76
N PHE A 59 -0.92 -11.98 2.05
CA PHE A 59 0.45 -12.22 1.60
C PHE A 59 1.28 -13.02 2.61
N VAL A 60 0.81 -13.18 3.86
CA VAL A 60 1.56 -13.84 4.94
C VAL A 60 2.04 -15.22 4.52
N ALA A 61 1.14 -16.05 3.96
CA ALA A 61 1.49 -17.40 3.53
C ALA A 61 2.62 -17.41 2.47
N SER A 62 2.54 -16.55 1.45
CA SER A 62 3.57 -16.48 0.41
C SER A 62 4.91 -15.97 0.93
N LEU A 63 4.89 -14.96 1.79
CA LEU A 63 6.11 -14.35 2.34
C LEU A 63 6.82 -15.33 3.27
N THR A 64 6.07 -15.99 4.16
CA THR A 64 6.60 -17.05 5.02
C THR A 64 7.21 -18.17 4.18
N GLU A 65 6.49 -18.65 3.15
CA GLU A 65 7.02 -19.69 2.26
C GLU A 65 8.33 -19.25 1.58
N VAL A 66 8.42 -18.00 1.12
CA VAL A 66 9.65 -17.47 0.49
C VAL A 66 10.79 -17.36 1.50
N PHE A 67 10.53 -16.84 2.70
CA PHE A 67 11.56 -16.58 3.70
C PHE A 67 12.06 -17.84 4.43
N GLU A 68 11.24 -18.88 4.56
CA GLU A 68 11.63 -20.15 5.17
C GLU A 68 12.55 -21.01 4.28
N LYS A 69 12.80 -20.61 3.03
CA LYS A 69 13.71 -21.33 2.14
C LYS A 69 15.13 -21.26 2.68
N LYS A 70 15.81 -22.41 2.70
CA LYS A 70 17.17 -22.58 3.28
C LYS A 70 18.22 -21.58 2.78
N SER A 71 18.06 -21.03 1.57
CA SER A 71 18.94 -19.98 1.02
C SER A 71 18.14 -19.01 0.16
N VAL A 72 17.56 -18.00 0.82
CA VAL A 72 16.89 -16.88 0.15
C VAL A 72 17.93 -15.91 -0.37
N ASN A 73 17.82 -15.54 -1.64
CA ASN A 73 18.70 -14.55 -2.26
C ASN A 73 18.58 -13.17 -1.56
N PRO A 74 19.69 -12.47 -1.23
CA PRO A 74 19.66 -11.15 -0.60
C PRO A 74 18.80 -10.11 -1.36
N ASP A 75 18.85 -10.10 -2.69
CA ASP A 75 18.01 -9.22 -3.51
C ASP A 75 16.51 -9.51 -3.26
N ILE A 76 16.12 -10.78 -3.11
CA ILE A 76 14.71 -11.12 -2.80
C ILE A 76 14.33 -10.52 -1.45
N LYS A 77 15.13 -10.74 -0.40
CA LYS A 77 14.86 -10.20 0.94
C LYS A 77 14.72 -8.68 0.93
N ALA A 78 15.71 -7.98 0.39
CA ALA A 78 15.75 -6.53 0.39
C ALA A 78 14.60 -5.90 -0.42
N ASN A 79 14.17 -6.52 -1.52
CA ASN A 79 13.05 -5.99 -2.31
C ASN A 79 11.70 -6.26 -1.63
N ILE A 80 11.54 -7.41 -0.97
CA ILE A 80 10.35 -7.69 -0.19
C ILE A 80 10.25 -6.74 1.01
N ASP A 81 11.33 -6.51 1.76
CA ASP A 81 11.32 -5.58 2.90
C ASP A 81 10.98 -4.15 2.46
N ARG A 82 11.48 -3.70 1.30
CA ARG A 82 11.06 -2.42 0.69
C ARG A 82 9.59 -2.40 0.30
N TRP A 83 9.06 -3.52 -0.18
CA TRP A 83 7.63 -3.63 -0.51
C TRP A 83 6.77 -3.64 0.76
N ILE A 84 7.19 -4.32 1.82
CA ILE A 84 6.56 -4.28 3.15
C ILE A 84 6.48 -2.83 3.61
N TYR A 85 7.59 -2.10 3.58
CA TYR A 85 7.60 -0.67 3.91
C TYR A 85 6.55 0.12 3.13
N ARG A 86 6.56 0.07 1.79
CA ARG A 86 5.60 0.80 0.94
C ARG A 86 4.15 0.40 1.24
N THR A 87 3.89 -0.89 1.41
CA THR A 87 2.55 -1.41 1.72
C THR A 87 2.04 -0.87 3.05
N LEU A 88 2.90 -0.86 4.07
CA LEU A 88 2.55 -0.35 5.39
C LEU A 88 2.24 1.15 5.38
N LEU A 89 2.77 1.96 4.45
CA LEU A 89 2.45 3.39 4.36
C LEU A 89 0.96 3.66 4.10
N HIS A 90 0.25 2.73 3.44
CA HIS A 90 -1.18 2.85 3.16
C HIS A 90 -2.08 2.57 4.36
N TYR A 91 -1.53 2.08 5.47
CA TYR A 91 -2.26 1.80 6.70
C TYR A 91 -2.18 2.98 7.68
N THR A 92 -3.10 3.02 8.66
CA THR A 92 -3.14 4.02 9.72
C THR A 92 -2.91 3.38 11.08
N GLN A 93 -2.51 4.19 12.07
CA GLN A 93 -2.41 3.73 13.46
C GLN A 93 -3.75 3.25 14.04
N THR A 94 -4.88 3.70 13.48
CA THR A 94 -6.22 3.28 13.89
C THR A 94 -6.65 1.94 13.32
N ASN A 95 -6.04 1.50 12.23
CA ASN A 95 -6.34 0.22 11.59
C ASN A 95 -5.07 -0.46 11.04
N PRO A 96 -4.12 -0.86 11.90
CA PRO A 96 -2.90 -1.52 11.45
C PRO A 96 -3.17 -3.00 11.09
N PRO A 97 -2.41 -3.58 10.14
CA PRO A 97 -2.52 -4.99 9.79
C PRO A 97 -1.73 -5.85 10.80
N ASN A 98 -2.28 -6.02 12.00
CA ASN A 98 -1.58 -6.63 13.14
C ASN A 98 -1.10 -8.06 12.88
N ASP A 99 -1.91 -8.88 12.19
CA ASP A 99 -1.57 -10.27 11.90
C ASP A 99 -0.38 -10.33 10.93
N PHE A 100 -0.42 -9.55 9.85
CA PHE A 100 0.72 -9.38 8.95
C PHE A 100 1.98 -8.94 9.69
N ILE A 101 1.91 -7.87 10.50
CA ILE A 101 3.06 -7.34 11.24
C ILE A 101 3.65 -8.40 12.17
N THR A 102 2.81 -9.11 12.91
CA THR A 102 3.24 -10.13 13.88
C THR A 102 3.94 -11.29 13.19
N ASN A 103 3.45 -11.73 12.03
CA ASN A 103 4.08 -12.81 11.27
C ASN A 103 5.37 -12.37 10.57
N MET A 104 5.48 -11.11 10.15
CA MET A 104 6.67 -10.60 9.45
C MET A 104 7.79 -10.14 10.40
N ALA A 105 7.46 -9.76 11.64
CA ALA A 105 8.41 -9.24 12.62
C ALA A 105 9.65 -10.14 12.88
N PRO A 106 9.53 -11.48 13.00
CA PRO A 106 10.70 -12.34 13.17
C PRO A 106 11.66 -12.30 11.98
N PHE A 107 11.14 -12.26 10.75
CA PHE A 107 11.95 -12.16 9.53
C PHE A 107 12.65 -10.80 9.44
N ILE A 108 11.93 -9.71 9.73
CA ILE A 108 12.52 -8.37 9.76
C ILE A 108 13.64 -8.30 10.81
N ALA A 109 13.46 -8.88 12.00
CA ALA A 109 14.49 -8.94 13.03
C ALA A 109 15.74 -9.70 12.58
N GLN A 110 15.56 -10.81 11.85
CA GLN A 110 16.67 -11.53 11.22
C GLN A 110 17.38 -10.66 10.17
N HIS A 111 16.63 -9.97 9.32
CA HIS A 111 17.16 -9.17 8.22
C HIS A 111 17.94 -7.93 8.69
N ILE A 112 17.55 -7.32 9.81
CA ILE A 112 18.31 -6.21 10.46
C ILE A 112 19.74 -6.63 10.86
N CYS A 113 19.97 -7.93 11.01
CA CYS A 113 21.27 -8.51 11.33
C CYS A 113 21.87 -9.34 10.16
N ASP A 114 21.32 -9.22 8.95
CA ASP A 114 21.80 -9.96 7.78
C ASP A 114 23.24 -9.55 7.41
N GLY A 115 23.98 -10.44 6.75
CA GLY A 115 25.34 -10.16 6.28
C GLY A 115 25.37 -9.13 5.14
N ASP A 116 24.32 -9.06 4.34
CA ASP A 116 24.20 -8.11 3.23
C ASP A 116 23.73 -6.72 3.69
N ALA A 117 24.43 -5.67 3.25
CA ALA A 117 24.14 -4.30 3.69
C ALA A 117 22.81 -3.75 3.13
N ASP A 118 22.40 -4.19 1.94
CA ASP A 118 21.15 -3.80 1.29
C ASP A 118 19.95 -4.40 2.01
N VAL A 119 20.07 -5.67 2.43
CA VAL A 119 19.06 -6.35 3.25
C VAL A 119 18.89 -5.65 4.60
N ARG A 120 19.99 -5.33 5.29
CA ARG A 120 19.91 -4.59 6.57
C ARG A 120 19.26 -3.22 6.41
N ASP A 121 19.58 -2.49 5.34
CA ASP A 121 19.00 -1.19 5.03
C ASP A 121 17.48 -1.28 4.79
N ALA A 122 17.06 -2.19 3.92
CA ALA A 122 15.66 -2.43 3.61
C ALA A 122 14.86 -2.89 4.84
N ALA A 123 15.43 -3.75 5.68
CA ALA A 123 14.81 -4.20 6.92
C ALA A 123 14.65 -3.06 7.93
N CYS A 124 15.59 -2.11 7.99
CA CYS A 124 15.42 -0.89 8.80
C CYS A 124 14.25 -0.04 8.29
N MET A 125 14.04 0.04 6.97
CA MET A 125 12.85 0.70 6.40
C MET A 125 11.57 -0.03 6.83
N ALA A 126 11.50 -1.36 6.67
CA ALA A 126 10.34 -2.15 7.08
C ALA A 126 10.03 -1.99 8.58
N CYS A 127 11.06 -2.04 9.43
CA CYS A 127 10.95 -1.81 10.87
C CYS A 127 10.38 -0.41 11.19
N ALA A 128 10.86 0.63 10.50
CA ALA A 128 10.34 1.98 10.64
C ALA A 128 8.86 2.10 10.22
N GLY A 129 8.46 1.41 9.15
CA GLY A 129 7.06 1.33 8.72
C GLY A 129 6.16 0.66 9.76
N VAL A 130 6.66 -0.38 10.44
CA VAL A 130 5.97 -1.02 11.58
C VAL A 130 5.90 -0.04 12.77
N MET A 131 7.01 0.60 13.12
CA MET A 131 7.09 1.58 14.22
C MET A 131 6.08 2.72 14.08
N ARG A 132 5.88 3.20 12.85
CA ARG A 132 4.87 4.24 12.55
C ARG A 132 3.45 3.80 12.91
N LEU A 133 3.14 2.51 12.78
CA LEU A 133 1.78 1.97 12.94
C LEU A 133 1.47 1.54 14.38
N ILE A 134 2.43 0.93 15.07
CA ILE A 134 2.19 0.31 16.40
C ILE A 134 3.02 0.94 17.53
N GLY A 135 3.81 1.96 17.20
CA GLY A 135 4.67 2.69 18.13
C GLY A 135 5.99 1.99 18.45
N GLU A 136 6.93 2.76 18.99
CA GLU A 136 8.30 2.31 19.31
C GLU A 136 8.32 1.15 20.31
N LYS A 137 7.62 1.29 21.43
CA LYS A 137 7.62 0.29 22.51
C LYS A 137 7.19 -1.10 22.02
N THR A 138 6.12 -1.17 21.24
CA THR A 138 5.60 -2.43 20.69
C THR A 138 6.53 -2.97 19.61
N THR A 139 7.08 -2.10 18.77
CA THR A 139 8.03 -2.49 17.72
C THR A 139 9.31 -3.08 18.31
N SER A 140 9.88 -2.47 19.34
CA SER A 140 11.04 -3.00 20.08
C SER A 140 10.73 -4.33 20.79
N ALA A 141 9.47 -4.59 21.12
CA ALA A 141 9.05 -5.87 21.69
C ALA A 141 9.01 -6.98 20.63
N LEU A 142 8.53 -6.68 19.42
CA LEU A 142 8.35 -7.63 18.32
C LEU A 142 9.61 -7.84 17.46
N ILE A 143 10.29 -6.74 17.11
CA ILE A 143 11.46 -6.71 16.22
C ILE A 143 12.69 -6.40 17.08
N LYS A 144 13.56 -7.40 17.24
CA LYS A 144 14.79 -7.29 18.05
C LYS A 144 15.99 -6.86 17.22
N GLY A 145 17.06 -6.42 17.89
CA GLY A 145 18.38 -6.20 17.29
C GLY A 145 18.61 -4.83 16.64
N TRP A 146 17.64 -3.91 16.70
CA TRP A 146 17.79 -2.53 16.21
C TRP A 146 17.98 -1.50 17.33
N VAL A 147 17.39 -1.72 18.52
CA VAL A 147 17.54 -0.82 19.68
C VAL A 147 18.90 -0.95 20.37
N ASP A 148 19.55 -2.10 20.26
CA ASP A 148 20.79 -2.41 20.95
C ASP A 148 22.02 -1.76 20.28
N ASP A 149 21.88 -1.33 19.03
CA ASP A 149 22.92 -0.73 18.20
C ASP A 149 22.54 0.70 17.83
N LYS A 150 23.34 1.67 18.29
CA LYS A 150 23.07 3.11 18.07
C LYS A 150 23.01 3.50 16.59
N VAL A 151 23.77 2.83 15.72
CA VAL A 151 23.77 3.09 14.28
C VAL A 151 22.46 2.61 13.67
N LYS A 152 22.02 1.40 14.03
CA LYS A 152 20.74 0.86 13.57
C LYS A 152 19.55 1.66 14.11
N GLN A 153 19.58 2.02 15.39
CA GLN A 153 18.54 2.83 16.02
C GLN A 153 18.40 4.18 15.31
N LYS A 154 19.51 4.89 15.08
CA LYS A 154 19.49 6.16 14.34
C LYS A 154 18.86 6.00 12.96
N LYS A 155 19.24 4.95 12.25
CA LYS A 155 18.77 4.67 10.89
C LYS A 155 17.27 4.33 10.83
N VAL A 156 16.77 3.54 11.78
CA VAL A 156 15.33 3.26 11.91
C VAL A 156 14.56 4.55 12.21
N ASN A 157 15.08 5.42 13.07
CA ASN A 157 14.44 6.71 13.37
C ASN A 157 14.41 7.64 12.16
N GLU A 158 15.49 7.74 11.38
CA GLU A 158 15.53 8.50 10.12
C GLU A 158 14.48 7.97 9.12
N TYR A 159 14.37 6.65 8.98
CA TYR A 159 13.33 6.06 8.13
C TYR A 159 11.92 6.21 8.69
N HIS A 160 11.75 6.30 10.01
CA HIS A 160 10.46 6.51 10.65
C HIS A 160 9.94 7.91 10.36
N GLU A 161 10.77 8.94 10.48
CA GLU A 161 10.43 10.31 10.08
C GLU A 161 10.02 10.38 8.60
N LYS A 162 10.79 9.70 7.74
CA LYS A 162 10.46 9.56 6.31
C LYS A 162 9.12 8.85 6.09
N ALA A 163 8.86 7.77 6.82
CA ALA A 163 7.61 7.01 6.73
C ALA A 163 6.38 7.84 7.13
N VAL A 164 6.52 8.70 8.15
CA VAL A 164 5.47 9.63 8.56
C VAL A 164 5.17 10.60 7.43
N ALA A 165 6.19 11.26 6.88
CA ALA A 165 6.03 12.22 5.78
C ALA A 165 5.42 11.56 4.53
N GLU A 166 5.92 10.40 4.11
CA GLU A 166 5.39 9.70 2.92
C GLU A 166 3.94 9.23 3.12
N ALA A 167 3.58 8.75 4.30
CA ALA A 167 2.20 8.35 4.59
C ALA A 167 1.23 9.54 4.61
N GLU A 168 1.67 10.70 5.11
CA GLU A 168 0.87 11.94 5.08
C GLU A 168 0.62 12.42 3.64
N GLU A 169 1.64 12.38 2.78
CA GLU A 169 1.49 12.75 1.37
C GLU A 169 0.55 11.78 0.63
N LEU A 170 0.66 10.48 0.89
CA LEU A 170 -0.28 9.49 0.34
C LEU A 170 -1.72 9.75 0.80
N ALA A 171 -1.93 10.07 2.07
CA ALA A 171 -3.26 10.39 2.60
C ALA A 171 -3.86 11.64 1.94
N LYS A 172 -3.06 12.69 1.72
CA LYS A 172 -3.49 13.91 1.00
C LYS A 172 -3.89 13.61 -0.44
N SER A 173 -3.10 12.80 -1.14
CA SER A 173 -3.36 12.44 -2.54
C SER A 173 -4.64 11.60 -2.71
N ALA A 174 -4.96 10.74 -1.74
CA ALA A 174 -6.20 9.95 -1.74
C ALA A 174 -7.44 10.79 -1.42
N GLY A 175 -7.32 11.83 -0.58
CA GLY A 175 -8.41 12.76 -0.28
C GLY A 175 -8.76 13.71 -1.43
N ALA A 176 -7.78 14.08 -2.27
CA ALA A 176 -7.98 15.00 -3.39
C ALA A 176 -8.69 14.38 -4.61
N GLN A 177 -8.85 13.05 -4.67
CA GLN A 177 -9.54 12.36 -5.78
C GLN A 177 -11.06 12.19 -5.55
N GLY A 178 -11.61 12.73 -4.46
CA GLY A 178 -13.04 12.61 -4.09
C GLY A 178 -13.96 13.75 -4.54
N ASP A 179 -13.42 14.85 -5.07
CA ASP A 179 -14.18 16.10 -5.30
C ASP A 179 -14.38 16.46 -6.80
N ASP A 180 -14.24 15.51 -7.73
CA ASP A 180 -14.50 15.72 -9.16
C ASP A 180 -15.62 14.81 -9.67
N GLN A 181 -16.86 15.09 -9.24
CA GLN A 181 -18.05 14.77 -10.03
C GLN A 181 -19.23 15.70 -9.70
N HIS A 182 -19.55 16.53 -10.71
CA HIS A 182 -20.89 16.98 -11.17
C HIS A 182 -21.13 18.50 -11.13
N ASP A 183 -20.74 19.19 -12.20
CA ASP A 183 -21.51 20.31 -12.76
C ASP A 183 -21.12 20.53 -14.24
N ASP A 184 -21.64 19.67 -15.11
CA ASP A 184 -21.77 20.00 -16.54
C ASP A 184 -22.99 19.27 -17.11
N GLN A 185 -24.17 19.89 -16.97
CA GLN A 185 -25.27 19.68 -17.91
C GLN A 185 -25.77 21.01 -18.49
N ASN A 186 -25.18 21.31 -19.65
CA ASN A 186 -25.88 21.47 -20.92
C ASN A 186 -26.67 22.78 -21.15
N ASN A 187 -25.97 23.74 -21.75
CA ASN A 187 -26.54 24.77 -22.60
C ASN A 187 -26.15 24.45 -24.05
N LEU A 188 -27.11 24.27 -24.97
CA LEU A 188 -27.07 24.79 -26.36
C LEU A 188 -28.42 24.54 -27.09
N SER A 189 -29.10 25.64 -27.39
CA SER A 189 -29.95 26.03 -28.54
C SER A 189 -30.44 24.95 -29.54
N GLY A 190 -31.66 24.92 -30.06
CA GLY A 190 -32.84 25.79 -29.99
C GLY A 190 -33.82 25.42 -31.13
N ASP A 191 -35.11 25.72 -31.01
CA ASP A 191 -35.97 26.10 -32.16
C ASP A 191 -37.30 26.76 -31.72
N LYS A 192 -37.78 27.71 -32.54
CA LYS A 192 -38.93 28.60 -32.28
C LYS A 192 -40.27 27.88 -32.42
N VAL A 193 -41.33 28.40 -31.75
CA VAL A 193 -42.63 28.87 -32.33
C VAL A 193 -43.76 28.96 -31.27
N VAL A 194 -44.23 30.21 -31.10
CA VAL A 194 -45.63 30.66 -30.86
C VAL A 194 -46.36 30.34 -29.54
N SER A 195 -46.38 31.36 -28.67
CA SER A 195 -47.56 32.08 -28.13
C SER A 195 -48.81 31.28 -27.72
N ARG A 196 -49.09 31.26 -26.41
CA ARG A 196 -50.43 31.64 -25.86
C ARG A 196 -50.40 31.87 -24.35
N LYS A 197 -50.93 33.03 -23.97
CA LYS A 197 -51.28 33.52 -22.62
C LYS A 197 -51.91 32.46 -21.71
N LYS A 198 -51.59 32.52 -20.41
CA LYS A 198 -52.58 32.78 -19.33
C LYS A 198 -51.88 33.19 -18.01
N LYS A 199 -52.31 34.36 -17.51
CA LYS A 199 -52.16 34.89 -16.14
C LYS A 199 -52.69 33.89 -15.10
N THR A 200 -52.22 33.98 -13.85
CA THR A 200 -52.97 34.29 -12.58
C THR A 200 -52.09 33.85 -11.38
N ALA A 201 -51.42 34.78 -10.68
CA ALA A 201 -51.73 35.40 -9.36
C ALA A 201 -51.64 34.40 -8.17
N PHE A 202 -50.60 34.47 -7.33
CA PHE A 202 -50.41 35.33 -6.14
C PHE A 202 -51.36 35.04 -4.95
N GLN A 203 -50.80 34.27 -4.01
CA GLN A 203 -50.88 34.30 -2.54
C GLN A 203 -52.12 34.84 -1.77
N ALA A 204 -52.63 33.96 -0.90
CA ALA A 204 -53.10 34.13 0.48
C ALA A 204 -53.97 35.35 0.93
N HIS A 205 -55.19 35.01 1.35
CA HIS A 205 -55.98 35.46 2.50
C HIS A 205 -55.43 36.55 3.45
N GLN A 206 -56.17 37.66 3.62
CA GLN A 206 -56.95 38.03 4.84
C GLN A 206 -57.50 39.48 4.75
N GLN A 207 -58.80 39.67 4.99
CA GLN A 207 -59.35 40.44 6.14
C GLN A 207 -60.88 40.62 6.03
N HIS A 208 -61.53 40.40 7.19
CA HIS A 208 -62.93 40.57 7.60
C HIS A 208 -63.97 39.52 7.21
#